data_AF-A0A9W6M6K9-F1
#
_entry.id   AF-A0A9W6M6K9-F1
#
_cell.length_a   1.000
_cell.length_b   1.000
_cell.length_c   1.000
_cell.angle_alpha   90.00
_cell.angle_beta   90.00
_cell.angle_gamma   90.00
#
_symmetry.space_group_name_H-M   'P 1'
#
loop_
_entity.id
_entity.type
_entity.pdbx_description
1 polymer ?
#
loop_
_entity_poly.entity_id
_entity_poly.type
_entity_poly.pdbx_seq_one_letter_code
_entity_poly.pdbx_strand_id
1 'polypeptide(L)'
;MASPGWYPHPQNPSQELYWDGTTWTAARARKSKNGGVWLALGITAAALIVTVALGIGAVAVVGAMSAPRVAGSATQSPGEPQAQKPIEKTPTQKLEADGYQEVKRGIFAKWEPKSSYTCDYWSCSKLRVISVDGCPNSLYIEAAIISGSTQVGMTNDLTTALRPMEEALVTLTDHTSNGDSFRLTEATCY
;
A
#
# COMPACT_ATOMS: atom_id res chain seq x y z
N MET A 1 1.73 18.81 -37.14
CA MET A 1 1.34 19.96 -36.31
C MET A 1 1.42 19.54 -34.85
N ALA A 2 1.84 20.41 -33.93
CA ALA A 2 1.92 20.06 -32.51
C ALA A 2 0.51 19.86 -31.93
N SER A 3 0.34 18.85 -31.08
CA SER A 3 -0.91 18.61 -30.36
C SER A 3 -1.14 19.70 -29.31
N PRO A 4 -2.38 20.12 -29.04
CA PRO A 4 -2.67 21.06 -27.96
C PRO A 4 -2.13 20.54 -26.61
N GLY A 5 -1.47 21.40 -25.83
CA GLY A 5 -0.81 21.00 -24.59
C GLY A 5 0.21 22.00 -24.05
N TRP A 6 0.74 21.72 -22.86
CA TRP A 6 1.80 22.49 -22.22
C TRP A 6 3.18 22.01 -22.68
N TYR A 7 4.02 22.95 -23.12
CA TYR A 7 5.38 22.70 -23.59
C TYR A 7 6.40 23.54 -22.81
N PRO A 8 7.64 23.04 -22.63
CA PRO A 8 8.70 23.82 -21.99
C PRO A 8 9.01 25.12 -22.75
N HIS A 9 9.19 26.22 -22.03
CA HIS A 9 9.56 27.49 -22.64
C HIS A 9 11.02 27.43 -23.14
N PRO A 10 11.32 27.70 -24.42
CA PRO A 10 12.62 27.42 -25.01
C PRO A 10 13.77 28.24 -24.40
N GLN A 11 13.50 29.46 -23.93
CA GLN A 11 14.49 30.33 -23.29
C GLN A 11 14.47 30.26 -21.76
N ASN A 12 13.43 29.67 -21.15
CA ASN A 12 13.29 29.66 -19.69
C ASN A 12 12.75 28.31 -19.20
N PRO A 13 13.61 27.38 -18.79
CA PRO A 13 13.18 26.04 -18.39
C PRO A 13 12.29 26.01 -17.13
N SER A 14 12.18 27.13 -16.41
CA SER A 14 11.27 27.29 -15.27
C SER A 14 9.83 27.67 -15.66
N GLN A 15 9.55 27.84 -16.95
CA GLN A 15 8.24 28.23 -17.47
C GLN A 15 7.71 27.26 -18.53
N GLU A 16 6.39 27.25 -18.69
CA GLU A 16 5.68 26.46 -19.70
C GLU A 16 4.80 27.39 -20.55
N LEU A 17 4.67 27.07 -21.84
CA LEU A 17 3.78 27.71 -22.80
C LEU A 17 2.69 26.71 -23.18
N TYR A 18 1.43 27.16 -23.29
CA TYR A 18 0.36 26.31 -23.79
C TYR A 18 0.08 26.57 -25.26
N TRP A 19 0.08 25.49 -26.04
CA TRP A 19 -0.34 25.47 -27.43
C TRP A 19 -1.82 25.05 -27.49
N ASP A 20 -2.65 25.85 -28.14
CA ASP A 20 -4.10 25.55 -28.27
C ASP A 20 -4.47 24.84 -29.59
N GLY A 21 -3.48 24.60 -30.47
CA GLY A 21 -3.68 24.07 -31.82
C GLY A 21 -3.54 25.13 -32.92
N THR A 22 -3.63 26.40 -32.59
CA THR A 22 -3.58 27.54 -33.52
C THR A 22 -2.57 28.61 -33.11
N THR A 23 -2.45 28.90 -31.81
CA THR A 23 -1.57 29.93 -31.26
C THR A 23 -0.91 29.51 -29.95
N TRP A 24 0.20 30.16 -29.62
CA TRP A 24 0.85 30.04 -28.32
C TRP A 24 0.25 31.06 -27.35
N THR A 25 -0.07 30.61 -26.14
CA THR A 25 -0.58 31.46 -25.06
C THR A 25 0.55 31.93 -24.13
N ALA A 26 0.21 32.80 -23.17
CA ALA A 26 1.19 33.38 -22.25
C ALA A 26 1.91 32.34 -21.37
N ALA A 27 3.18 32.61 -21.07
CA ALA A 27 4.02 31.76 -20.23
C ALA A 27 3.52 31.74 -18.78
N ARG A 28 3.55 30.55 -18.16
CA ARG A 28 3.32 30.40 -16.71
C ARG A 28 4.52 29.72 -16.04
N ALA A 29 4.67 29.94 -14.74
CA ALA A 29 5.66 29.22 -13.95
C ALA A 29 5.35 27.72 -13.93
N ARG A 30 6.37 26.91 -14.19
CA ARG A 30 6.31 25.45 -14.08
C ARG A 30 6.17 25.07 -12.61
N LYS A 31 5.17 24.26 -12.29
CA LYS A 31 4.96 23.78 -10.92
C LYS A 31 6.10 22.83 -10.55
N SER A 32 7.10 23.35 -9.84
CA SER A 32 8.25 22.57 -9.35
C SER A 32 7.74 21.48 -8.39
N LYS A 33 8.00 20.21 -8.71
CA LYS A 33 7.74 19.06 -7.81
C LYS A 33 8.83 18.88 -6.74
N ASN A 34 9.77 19.82 -6.58
CA ASN A 34 10.92 19.68 -5.67
C ASN A 34 10.61 20.14 -4.24
N GLY A 35 9.48 19.70 -3.67
CA GLY A 35 9.08 20.03 -2.30
C GLY A 35 9.43 18.96 -1.26
N GLY A 36 10.39 18.07 -1.51
CA GLY A 36 10.52 16.86 -0.67
C GLY A 36 11.87 16.18 -0.63
N VAL A 37 12.98 16.92 -0.63
CA VAL A 37 14.29 16.37 -0.21
C VAL A 37 15.12 17.52 0.37
N TRP A 38 14.97 17.85 1.67
CA TRP A 38 15.97 18.54 2.51
C TRP A 38 15.37 18.72 3.91
N LEU A 39 15.45 17.68 4.76
CA LEU A 39 15.40 17.77 6.22
C LEU A 39 15.86 16.42 6.80
N ALA A 40 17.15 16.12 6.64
CA ALA A 40 17.76 14.96 7.31
C ALA A 40 19.26 15.16 7.55
N LEU A 41 19.70 16.35 7.99
CA LEU A 41 21.02 16.52 8.63
C LEU A 41 20.94 17.64 9.68
N GLY A 42 21.14 17.27 10.95
CA GLY A 42 21.16 18.13 12.16
C GLY A 42 19.88 17.96 12.99
N ILE A 43 19.87 17.35 14.18
CA ILE A 43 20.77 17.54 15.32
C ILE A 43 20.86 16.22 16.12
N THR A 44 22.05 15.65 16.17
CA THR A 44 22.51 14.79 17.28
C THR A 44 23.02 15.69 18.40
N ALA A 45 22.20 15.96 19.43
CA ALA A 45 22.60 16.34 20.79
C ALA A 45 21.38 16.79 21.62
N ALA A 46 20.74 15.86 22.34
CA ALA A 46 20.07 16.10 23.63
C ALA A 46 19.50 14.77 24.16
N ALA A 47 20.39 13.84 24.48
CA ALA A 47 20.12 12.90 25.56
C ALA A 47 20.48 13.62 26.88
N LEU A 48 19.66 13.39 27.92
CA LEU A 48 19.80 13.75 29.35
C LEU A 48 18.97 14.95 29.83
N ILE A 49 18.30 14.72 30.99
CA ILE A 49 17.41 15.60 31.79
C ILE A 49 15.93 15.46 31.32
N VAL A 50 15.06 14.60 31.86
CA VAL A 50 14.62 14.48 33.27
C VAL A 50 14.16 13.03 33.55
N THR A 51 15.02 12.24 34.19
CA THR A 51 14.58 11.25 35.18
C THR A 51 14.43 11.99 36.52
N VAL A 52 13.55 11.52 37.41
CA VAL A 52 13.20 12.07 38.73
C VAL A 52 11.96 12.99 38.73
N ALA A 53 10.78 12.38 38.83
CA ALA A 53 9.81 12.65 39.90
C ALA A 53 8.55 11.77 39.72
N LEU A 54 8.02 11.28 40.84
CA LEU A 54 6.74 10.56 41.03
C LEU A 54 6.84 9.02 41.09
N GLY A 55 7.50 8.57 42.16
CA GLY A 55 6.98 7.44 42.92
C GLY A 55 5.78 7.83 43.79
N ILE A 56 5.24 6.80 44.46
CA ILE A 56 4.16 6.74 45.48
C ILE A 56 2.81 6.27 44.93
N GLY A 57 2.45 5.04 45.31
CA GLY A 57 1.10 4.50 45.15
C GLY A 57 0.97 3.01 45.48
N ALA A 58 1.51 2.55 46.60
CA ALA A 58 1.21 1.23 47.14
C ALA A 58 -0.17 1.24 47.83
N VAL A 59 -1.08 0.34 47.47
CA VAL A 59 -2.14 -0.14 48.38
C VAL A 59 -2.31 -1.64 48.19
N ALA A 60 -2.02 -2.38 49.25
CA ALA A 60 -2.25 -3.80 49.41
C ALA A 60 -3.73 -4.10 49.62
N VAL A 61 -4.24 -5.20 49.05
CA VAL A 61 -5.42 -5.88 49.59
C VAL A 61 -5.06 -7.34 49.84
N VAL A 62 -5.06 -7.67 51.13
CA VAL A 62 -4.94 -9.00 51.72
C VAL A 62 -6.24 -9.75 51.46
N GLY A 63 -6.16 -10.95 50.89
CA GLY A 63 -7.31 -11.81 50.62
C GLY A 63 -6.99 -13.28 50.91
N ALA A 64 -7.24 -13.65 52.17
CA ALA A 64 -7.42 -14.95 52.80
C ALA A 64 -7.09 -16.26 52.04
N MET A 65 -6.24 -17.05 52.72
CA MET A 65 -5.99 -18.47 52.48
C MET A 65 -7.23 -19.33 52.72
N SER A 66 -7.41 -20.36 51.89
CA SER A 66 -8.05 -21.62 52.27
C SER A 66 -7.48 -22.75 51.41
N ALA A 67 -6.70 -23.62 52.04
CA ALA A 67 -6.36 -24.96 51.55
C ALA A 67 -6.99 -25.95 52.58
N PRO A 68 -7.36 -27.19 52.22
CA PRO A 68 -6.34 -28.18 51.86
C PRO A 68 -6.74 -29.30 50.87
N ARG A 69 -5.69 -29.94 50.33
CA ARG A 69 -5.48 -31.39 50.04
C ARG A 69 -6.49 -32.12 49.15
N VAL A 70 -6.01 -32.64 48.01
CA VAL A 70 -5.86 -34.10 47.80
C VAL A 70 -4.56 -34.36 47.06
N ALA A 71 -3.73 -35.22 47.65
CA ALA A 71 -2.54 -35.77 47.05
C ALA A 71 -2.92 -36.73 45.91
N GLY A 72 -2.49 -36.40 44.69
CA GLY A 72 -2.46 -37.32 43.56
C GLY A 72 -1.05 -37.31 42.98
N SER A 73 -0.16 -38.11 43.58
CA SER A 73 1.15 -38.40 42.99
C SER A 73 0.95 -39.26 41.75
N ALA A 74 0.71 -38.63 40.61
CA ALA A 74 0.93 -39.25 39.31
C ALA A 74 2.36 -38.93 38.90
N THR A 75 3.24 -39.93 38.98
CA THR A 75 4.56 -39.93 38.36
C THR A 75 4.39 -39.65 36.86
N GLN A 76 4.49 -38.39 36.45
CA GLN A 76 4.66 -38.05 35.05
C GLN A 76 6.08 -38.44 34.67
N SER A 77 6.17 -39.50 33.88
CA SER A 77 7.34 -39.84 33.08
C SER A 77 7.84 -38.56 32.39
N PRO A 78 9.16 -38.26 32.38
CA PRO A 78 9.70 -37.12 31.63
C PRO A 78 9.28 -37.27 30.18
N GLY A 79 8.29 -36.46 29.78
CA GLY A 79 7.79 -36.42 28.42
C GLY A 79 8.92 -35.96 27.52
N GLU A 80 9.30 -36.83 26.59
CA GLU A 80 10.21 -36.54 25.49
C GLU A 80 9.82 -35.21 24.84
N PRO A 81 10.75 -34.24 24.66
CA PRO A 81 10.46 -32.98 24.00
C PRO A 81 9.94 -33.27 22.60
N GLN A 82 8.62 -33.20 22.43
CA GLN A 82 8.00 -33.33 21.12
C GLN A 82 8.45 -32.11 20.32
N ALA A 83 9.43 -32.33 19.43
CA ALA A 83 9.88 -31.36 18.46
C ALA A 83 8.66 -30.95 17.62
N GLN A 84 8.07 -29.80 17.96
CA GLN A 84 6.94 -29.26 17.23
C GLN A 84 7.41 -28.99 15.80
N LYS A 85 6.81 -29.72 14.85
CA LYS A 85 7.01 -29.49 13.43
C LYS A 85 6.67 -28.03 13.13
N PRO A 86 7.51 -27.28 12.39
CA PRO A 86 7.22 -25.89 12.07
C PRO A 86 5.82 -25.77 11.46
N ILE A 87 4.99 -24.88 12.00
CA ILE A 87 3.66 -24.61 11.47
C ILE A 87 3.84 -24.00 10.07
N GLU A 88 3.45 -24.76 9.05
CA GLU A 88 3.48 -24.30 7.66
C GLU A 88 2.47 -23.16 7.48
N LYS A 89 2.93 -22.03 6.95
CA LYS A 89 2.07 -20.86 6.71
C LYS A 89 1.05 -21.19 5.64
N THR A 90 -0.20 -20.76 5.84
CA THR A 90 -1.22 -20.84 4.80
C THR A 90 -0.82 -20.01 3.56
N PRO A 91 -1.33 -20.34 2.36
CA PRO A 91 -1.08 -19.55 1.16
C PRO A 91 -1.37 -18.06 1.35
N THR A 92 -2.46 -17.73 2.05
CA THR A 92 -2.85 -16.37 2.38
C THR A 92 -1.84 -15.64 3.25
N GLN A 93 -1.36 -16.28 4.32
CA GLN A 93 -0.33 -15.72 5.19
C GLN A 93 0.99 -15.47 4.46
N LYS A 94 1.29 -16.27 3.43
CA LYS A 94 2.46 -16.04 2.58
C LYS A 94 2.27 -14.78 1.72
N LEU A 95 1.11 -14.61 1.09
CA LEU A 95 0.80 -13.42 0.28
C LEU A 95 0.87 -12.13 1.10
N GLU A 96 0.30 -12.13 2.31
CA GLU A 96 0.39 -10.98 3.22
C GLU A 96 1.84 -10.66 3.61
N ALA A 97 2.64 -11.68 3.90
CA ALA A 97 4.07 -11.51 4.18
C ALA A 97 4.85 -10.95 2.97
N ASP A 98 4.39 -11.22 1.75
CA ASP A 98 4.96 -10.70 0.51
C ASP A 98 4.43 -9.29 0.16
N GLY A 99 3.60 -8.70 1.02
CA GLY A 99 3.09 -7.33 0.91
C GLY A 99 1.81 -7.19 0.08
N TYR A 100 1.10 -8.29 -0.16
CA TYR A 100 -0.25 -8.23 -0.71
C TYR A 100 -1.26 -7.86 0.38
N GLN A 101 -2.33 -7.18 -0.04
CA GLN A 101 -3.48 -6.86 0.80
C GLN A 101 -4.72 -7.57 0.26
N GLU A 102 -5.52 -8.15 1.15
CA GLU A 102 -6.82 -8.68 0.76
C GLU A 102 -7.76 -7.52 0.44
N VAL A 103 -8.20 -7.44 -0.82
CA VAL A 103 -9.08 -6.36 -1.31
C VAL A 103 -10.53 -6.80 -1.42
N LYS A 104 -10.72 -8.11 -1.56
CA LYS A 104 -12.00 -8.82 -1.51
C LYS A 104 -11.70 -10.23 -1.01
N ARG A 105 -12.68 -10.90 -0.42
CA ARG A 105 -12.52 -12.29 0.06
C ARG A 105 -11.87 -13.17 -1.02
N GLY A 106 -10.66 -13.65 -0.76
CA GLY A 106 -9.89 -14.51 -1.68
C GLY A 106 -9.17 -13.79 -2.83
N ILE A 107 -9.25 -12.46 -2.91
CA ILE A 107 -8.57 -11.64 -3.92
C ILE A 107 -7.57 -10.71 -3.22
N PHE A 108 -6.31 -10.85 -3.60
CA PHE A 108 -5.17 -10.15 -3.03
C PHE A 108 -4.58 -9.23 -4.08
N ALA A 109 -4.17 -8.02 -3.67
CA ALA A 109 -3.58 -7.05 -4.57
C ALA A 109 -2.35 -6.36 -3.98
N LYS A 110 -1.43 -5.96 -4.84
CA LYS A 110 -0.21 -5.24 -4.50
C LYS A 110 0.13 -4.22 -5.58
N TRP A 111 0.32 -2.96 -5.19
CA TRP A 111 0.76 -1.93 -6.11
C TRP A 111 2.21 -2.16 -6.52
N GLU A 112 2.48 -2.09 -7.82
CA GLU A 112 3.84 -2.15 -8.33
C GLU A 112 4.56 -0.80 -8.07
N PRO A 113 5.85 -0.83 -7.70
CA PRO A 113 6.62 0.38 -7.56
C PRO A 113 6.76 1.07 -8.93
N LYS A 114 6.69 2.41 -8.96
CA LYS A 114 6.81 3.19 -10.21
C LYS A 114 8.11 2.94 -10.98
N SER A 115 9.13 2.38 -10.35
CA SER A 115 10.40 2.00 -10.98
C SER A 115 10.35 0.66 -11.72
N SER A 116 9.32 -0.19 -11.53
CA SER A 116 9.22 -1.51 -12.19
C SER A 116 8.49 -1.47 -13.53
N TYR A 117 7.92 -0.34 -13.92
CA TYR A 117 7.18 -0.19 -15.17
C TYR A 117 7.30 1.22 -15.74
N THR A 118 7.02 1.33 -17.03
CA THR A 118 6.83 2.61 -17.71
C THR A 118 5.36 2.76 -18.12
N CYS A 119 4.86 3.98 -18.04
CA CYS A 119 3.60 4.34 -18.67
C CYS A 119 3.89 4.94 -20.04
N ASP A 120 2.93 4.79 -20.95
CA ASP A 120 2.99 5.42 -22.27
C ASP A 120 2.55 6.90 -22.16
N TYR A 121 1.71 7.37 -23.08
CA TYR A 121 1.26 8.76 -23.13
C TYR A 121 0.54 9.25 -21.85
N TRP A 122 -0.17 8.37 -21.15
CA TRP A 122 -0.99 8.71 -19.98
C TRP A 122 -0.32 8.28 -18.67
N SER A 123 -0.66 8.97 -17.57
CA SER A 123 -0.24 8.53 -16.24
C SER A 123 -0.91 7.20 -15.89
N CYS A 124 -0.16 6.25 -15.34
CA CYS A 124 -0.69 4.92 -15.04
C CYS A 124 -0.11 4.34 -13.74
N SER A 125 -0.82 3.38 -13.18
CA SER A 125 -0.34 2.50 -12.12
C SER A 125 -0.56 1.03 -12.50
N LYS A 126 0.40 0.19 -12.15
CA LYS A 126 0.25 -1.27 -12.27
C LYS A 126 -0.09 -1.87 -10.92
N LEU A 127 -1.05 -2.78 -10.93
CA LEU A 127 -1.50 -3.51 -9.76
C LEU A 127 -1.36 -4.99 -10.07
N ARG A 128 -0.60 -5.69 -9.23
CA ARG A 128 -0.51 -7.14 -9.28
C ARG A 128 -1.65 -7.71 -8.46
N VAL A 129 -2.39 -8.66 -9.02
CA VAL A 129 -3.56 -9.26 -8.40
C VAL A 129 -3.46 -10.78 -8.42
N ILE A 130 -3.95 -11.43 -7.37
CA ILE A 130 -4.00 -12.89 -7.22
C ILE A 130 -5.38 -13.27 -6.69
N SER A 131 -6.00 -14.28 -7.30
CA SER A 131 -7.17 -14.94 -6.72
C SER A 131 -6.77 -16.30 -6.15
N VAL A 132 -7.04 -16.52 -4.86
CA VAL A 132 -6.76 -17.79 -4.16
C VAL A 132 -7.54 -18.94 -4.80
N ASP A 133 -8.81 -18.70 -5.11
CA ASP A 133 -9.72 -19.69 -5.69
C ASP A 133 -9.77 -19.64 -7.23
N GLY A 134 -9.12 -18.64 -7.84
CA GLY A 134 -9.23 -18.32 -9.27
C GLY A 134 -10.44 -17.44 -9.59
N CYS A 135 -10.54 -16.99 -10.84
CA CYS A 135 -11.71 -16.33 -11.40
C CYS A 135 -12.08 -17.05 -12.71
N PRO A 136 -13.24 -17.75 -12.80
CA PRO A 136 -13.54 -18.64 -13.93
C PRO A 136 -13.63 -17.94 -15.28
N ASN A 137 -14.20 -16.73 -15.33
CA ASN A 137 -14.39 -16.00 -16.58
C ASN A 137 -13.45 -14.79 -16.67
N SER A 138 -13.42 -13.97 -15.64
CA SER A 138 -12.58 -12.76 -15.59
C SER A 138 -12.46 -12.20 -14.17
N LEU A 139 -11.45 -11.37 -13.95
CA LEU A 139 -11.33 -10.50 -12.78
C LEU A 139 -11.49 -9.05 -13.23
N TYR A 140 -12.51 -8.37 -12.72
CA TYR A 140 -12.70 -6.94 -12.89
C TYR A 140 -12.06 -6.18 -11.74
N ILE A 141 -11.29 -5.15 -12.08
CA ILE A 141 -10.63 -4.26 -11.13
C ILE A 141 -11.02 -2.82 -11.45
N GLU A 142 -11.40 -2.07 -10.42
CA GLU A 142 -11.75 -0.64 -10.52
C GLU A 142 -10.98 0.17 -9.48
N ALA A 143 -10.54 1.36 -9.88
CA ALA A 143 -9.93 2.33 -8.98
C ALA A 143 -10.44 3.76 -9.22
N ALA A 144 -10.60 4.49 -8.12
CA ALA A 144 -10.78 5.93 -8.14
C ALA A 144 -9.45 6.64 -8.43
N ILE A 145 -9.52 7.66 -9.27
CA ILE A 145 -8.41 8.58 -9.54
C ILE A 145 -8.52 9.74 -8.54
N ILE A 146 -7.48 9.93 -7.74
CA ILE A 146 -7.47 10.87 -6.62
C ILE A 146 -6.46 12.00 -6.88
N SER A 147 -6.90 13.25 -6.69
CA SER A 147 -6.08 14.46 -6.73
C SER A 147 -6.16 15.15 -5.36
N GLY A 148 -5.06 15.17 -4.61
CA GLY A 148 -5.09 15.53 -3.18
C GLY A 148 -6.09 14.67 -2.38
N SER A 149 -7.19 15.27 -1.93
CA SER A 149 -8.29 14.60 -1.20
C SER A 149 -9.55 14.38 -2.04
N THR A 150 -9.55 14.76 -3.31
CA THR A 150 -10.73 14.78 -4.18
C THR A 150 -10.66 13.65 -5.19
N GLN A 151 -11.77 12.93 -5.37
CA GLN A 151 -11.92 11.99 -6.47
C GLN A 151 -12.24 12.78 -7.75
N VAL A 152 -11.37 12.66 -8.75
CA VAL A 152 -11.46 13.40 -10.02
C VAL A 152 -11.87 12.52 -11.19
N GLY A 153 -11.90 11.20 -10.99
CA GLY A 153 -12.30 10.25 -12.02
C GLY A 153 -12.26 8.81 -11.52
N MET A 154 -12.42 7.89 -12.46
CA MET A 154 -12.36 6.45 -12.26
C MET A 154 -11.58 5.82 -13.42
N THR A 155 -11.01 4.65 -13.18
CA THR A 155 -10.38 3.81 -14.20
C THR A 155 -10.56 2.35 -13.82
N ASN A 156 -10.53 1.47 -14.80
CA ASN A 156 -10.74 0.06 -14.59
C ASN A 156 -9.91 -0.78 -15.56
N ASP A 157 -9.76 -2.05 -15.25
CA ASP A 157 -9.16 -3.05 -16.13
C ASP A 157 -9.87 -4.40 -15.93
N LEU A 158 -9.71 -5.29 -16.89
CA LEU A 158 -10.33 -6.61 -16.90
C LEU A 158 -9.31 -7.66 -17.32
N THR A 159 -9.12 -8.67 -16.50
CA THR A 159 -8.30 -9.83 -16.87
C THR A 159 -9.13 -10.88 -17.60
N THR A 160 -8.47 -11.81 -18.27
CA THR A 160 -9.09 -13.10 -18.64
C THR A 160 -9.32 -13.96 -17.40
N ALA A 161 -9.83 -15.16 -17.59
CA ALA A 161 -9.91 -16.18 -16.54
C ALA A 161 -8.57 -16.34 -15.83
N LEU A 162 -8.62 -16.50 -14.51
CA LEU A 162 -7.47 -16.73 -13.63
C LEU A 162 -7.62 -18.08 -12.96
N ARG A 163 -6.56 -18.89 -12.98
CA ARG A 163 -6.49 -20.13 -12.20
C ARG A 163 -6.26 -19.81 -10.71
N PRO A 164 -6.56 -20.76 -9.81
CA PRO A 164 -6.16 -20.64 -8.41
C PRO A 164 -4.69 -20.27 -8.27
N MET A 165 -4.41 -19.22 -7.49
CA MET A 165 -3.07 -18.69 -7.22
C MET A 165 -2.33 -18.13 -8.45
N GLU A 166 -3.00 -17.93 -9.59
CA GLU A 166 -2.42 -17.27 -10.76
C GLU A 166 -2.31 -15.76 -10.52
N GLU A 167 -1.16 -15.19 -10.86
CA GLU A 167 -0.96 -13.74 -10.82
C GLU A 167 -1.39 -13.11 -12.15
N ALA A 168 -2.08 -11.98 -12.05
CA ALA A 168 -2.31 -11.09 -13.18
C ALA A 168 -1.78 -9.70 -12.87
N LEU A 169 -1.37 -8.99 -13.93
CA LEU A 169 -0.90 -7.62 -13.84
C LEU A 169 -1.88 -6.71 -14.57
N VAL A 170 -2.63 -5.91 -13.83
CA VAL A 170 -3.60 -4.96 -14.39
C VAL A 170 -2.98 -3.57 -14.50
N THR A 171 -3.40 -2.80 -15.50
CA THR A 171 -2.91 -1.44 -15.76
C THR A 171 -4.06 -0.45 -15.64
N LEU A 172 -3.97 0.41 -14.62
CA LEU A 172 -4.96 1.44 -14.34
C LEU A 172 -4.43 2.77 -14.88
N THR A 173 -5.15 3.37 -15.82
CA THR A 173 -4.71 4.56 -16.56
C THR A 173 -5.55 5.77 -16.23
N ASP A 174 -4.90 6.90 -15.96
CA ASP A 174 -5.54 8.21 -15.78
C ASP A 174 -5.54 8.98 -17.11
N HIS A 175 -6.71 8.99 -17.77
CA HIS A 175 -6.96 9.80 -18.97
C HIS A 175 -7.38 11.24 -18.67
N THR A 176 -7.60 11.59 -17.40
CA THR A 176 -7.99 12.94 -16.98
C THR A 176 -6.78 13.88 -16.87
N SER A 177 -5.57 13.32 -16.72
CA SER A 177 -4.32 14.05 -16.43
C SER A 177 -4.36 14.90 -15.17
N ASN A 178 -5.32 14.66 -14.28
CA ASN A 178 -5.56 15.43 -13.06
C ASN A 178 -5.29 14.62 -11.78
N GLY A 179 -5.04 13.30 -11.89
CA GLY A 179 -4.80 12.41 -10.77
C GLY A 179 -3.36 12.43 -10.26
N ASP A 180 -3.21 12.36 -8.94
CA ASP A 180 -1.94 12.16 -8.25
C ASP A 180 -1.72 10.70 -7.85
N SER A 181 -2.82 9.97 -7.59
CA SER A 181 -2.80 8.59 -7.10
C SER A 181 -4.07 7.82 -7.50
N PHE A 182 -4.03 6.51 -7.31
CA PHE A 182 -5.16 5.61 -7.50
C PHE A 182 -5.54 4.99 -6.16
N ARG A 183 -6.84 4.82 -5.94
CA ARG A 183 -7.38 4.08 -4.79
C ARG A 183 -8.31 3.00 -5.31
N LEU A 184 -7.98 1.75 -5.02
CA LEU A 184 -8.82 0.61 -5.41
C LEU A 184 -10.22 0.76 -4.80
N THR A 185 -11.26 0.61 -5.63
CA THR A 185 -12.68 0.72 -5.24
C THR A 185 -13.40 -0.60 -5.38
N GLU A 186 -13.04 -1.41 -6.38
CA GLU A 186 -13.67 -2.69 -6.62
C GLU A 186 -12.68 -3.76 -7.11
N ALA A 187 -12.93 -5.00 -6.67
CA ALA A 187 -12.32 -6.21 -7.21
C ALA A 187 -13.36 -7.34 -7.17
N THR A 188 -13.74 -7.85 -8.34
CA THR A 188 -14.85 -8.81 -8.49
C THR A 188 -14.50 -9.87 -9.54
N CYS A 189 -14.52 -11.15 -9.16
CA CYS A 189 -14.50 -12.26 -10.13
C CYS A 189 -15.90 -12.44 -10.75
N TYR A 190 -15.93 -12.76 -12.03
CA TYR A 190 -17.13 -13.17 -12.77
C TYR A 190 -17.00 -14.60 -13.28
#